data_AF-A0A2V2BZJ5-F1
#
_entry.id   AF-A0A2V2BZJ5-F1
#
_cell.length_a   1.000
_cell.length_b   1.000
_cell.length_c   1.000
_cell.angle_alpha   90.00
_cell.angle_beta   90.00
_cell.angle_gamma   90.00
#
_symmetry.space_group_name_H-M   'P 1'
#
loop_
_entity.id
_entity.type
_entity.pdbx_description
1 polymer ?
#
loop_
_entity_poly.entity_id
_entity_poly.type
_entity_poly.pdbx_seq_one_letter_code
_entity_poly.pdbx_strand_id
1 'polypeptide(L)'
;MMISKTKISTEGFEKVEITAEMAEIFALPKKAIGEWAVIAEDEVERRLMKVRLDGYFADDKYNNHQRISNRIWGQMFGGVRCAKFEFSKLCTRKKNWILALIDEFEKIPELAVSLRKFSLDDIVLQIIDDTNSKRPQGKAYSSIASAITYWKYKYGDNGR
;
A
#
# COMPACT_ATOMS: atom_id res chain seq x y z
N MET A 1 -10.45 45.40 17.55
CA MET A 1 -9.44 44.47 18.08
C MET A 1 -9.85 43.07 17.63
N MET A 2 -9.26 42.55 16.54
CA MET A 2 -9.55 41.18 16.10
C MET A 2 -8.88 40.21 17.07
N ILE A 3 -9.65 39.33 17.69
CA ILE A 3 -9.14 38.26 18.55
C ILE A 3 -8.27 37.37 17.64
N SER A 4 -6.96 37.45 17.80
CA SER A 4 -6.02 36.51 17.20
C SER A 4 -6.46 35.11 17.62
N LYS A 5 -6.95 34.30 16.68
CA LYS A 5 -7.16 32.87 16.91
C LYS A 5 -5.90 32.32 17.55
N THR A 6 -6.02 31.75 18.74
CA THR A 6 -4.89 31.19 19.50
C THR A 6 -4.14 30.22 18.60
N LYS A 7 -2.87 30.49 18.31
CA LYS A 7 -2.02 29.56 17.56
C LYS A 7 -1.73 28.38 18.48
N ILE A 8 -2.20 27.19 18.10
CA ILE A 8 -1.93 25.96 18.84
C ILE A 8 -0.69 25.31 18.23
N SER A 9 0.36 25.14 19.04
CA SER A 9 1.61 24.51 18.61
C SER A 9 1.38 23.02 18.31
N THR A 10 2.14 22.47 17.37
CA THR A 10 2.18 21.02 17.07
C THR A 10 3.30 20.31 17.81
N GLU A 11 4.00 21.00 18.71
CA GLU A 11 5.07 20.42 19.52
C GLU A 11 4.55 19.26 20.38
N GLY A 12 5.31 18.16 20.40
CA GLY A 12 4.95 16.93 21.10
C GLY A 12 4.05 15.97 20.32
N PHE A 13 3.56 16.34 19.13
CA PHE A 13 2.78 15.45 18.28
C PHE A 13 3.66 14.71 17.26
N GLU A 14 3.31 13.46 16.97
CA GLU A 14 3.85 12.73 15.81
C GLU A 14 3.42 13.44 14.52
N LYS A 15 4.39 13.75 13.65
CA LYS A 15 4.16 14.44 12.38
C LYS A 15 4.56 13.55 11.21
N VAL A 16 3.72 13.57 10.18
CA VAL A 16 3.92 12.80 8.95
C VAL A 16 3.59 13.65 7.73
N GLU A 17 4.30 13.38 6.64
CA GLU A 17 3.98 13.90 5.32
C GLU A 17 3.23 12.83 4.51
N ILE A 18 2.05 13.19 3.99
CA ILE A 18 1.37 12.38 2.97
C ILE A 18 1.70 13.00 1.61
N THR A 19 2.49 12.29 0.81
CA THR A 19 2.88 12.74 -0.53
C THR A 19 1.77 12.51 -1.56
N ALA A 20 1.89 13.16 -2.72
CA ALA A 20 0.97 12.91 -3.84
C ALA A 20 0.98 11.44 -4.30
N GLU A 21 2.17 10.82 -4.32
CA GLU A 21 2.34 9.41 -4.68
C GLU A 21 1.63 8.49 -3.68
N MET A 22 1.80 8.72 -2.37
CA MET A 22 1.08 7.95 -1.35
C MET A 22 -0.43 8.14 -1.48
N ALA A 23 -0.89 9.37 -1.68
CA ALA A 23 -2.31 9.65 -1.85
C ALA A 23 -2.88 8.93 -3.07
N GLU A 24 -2.15 8.84 -4.18
CA GLU A 24 -2.55 8.09 -5.36
C GLU A 24 -2.59 6.57 -5.08
N ILE A 25 -1.51 6.00 -4.54
CA ILE A 25 -1.39 4.56 -4.26
C ILE A 25 -2.49 4.06 -3.33
N PHE A 26 -2.80 4.83 -2.30
CA PHE A 26 -3.79 4.48 -1.27
C PHE A 26 -5.17 5.08 -1.51
N ALA A 27 -5.40 5.69 -2.68
CA ALA A 27 -6.66 6.33 -3.06
C ALA A 27 -7.18 7.33 -2.01
N LEU A 28 -6.28 8.08 -1.39
CA LEU A 28 -6.62 9.15 -0.45
C LEU A 28 -7.14 10.37 -1.22
N PRO A 29 -8.05 11.17 -0.63
CA PRO A 29 -8.52 12.38 -1.27
C PRO A 29 -7.37 13.37 -1.45
N LYS A 30 -7.38 14.19 -2.52
CA LYS A 30 -6.33 15.19 -2.80
C LYS A 30 -6.03 16.11 -1.62
N LYS A 31 -7.02 16.40 -0.76
CA LYS A 31 -6.84 17.22 0.46
C LYS A 31 -5.88 16.60 1.48
N ALA A 32 -5.70 15.27 1.45
CA ALA A 32 -4.81 14.54 2.33
C ALA A 32 -3.34 14.84 2.07
N ILE A 33 -2.98 15.44 0.92
CA ILE A 33 -1.59 15.78 0.61
C ILE A 33 -1.10 16.92 1.52
N GLY A 34 0.08 16.72 2.12
CA GLY A 34 0.79 17.69 2.96
C GLY A 34 1.18 17.14 4.34
N GLU A 35 1.53 18.07 5.22
CA GLU A 35 1.97 17.81 6.60
C GLU A 35 0.79 17.65 7.56
N TRP A 36 0.86 16.64 8.41
CA TRP A 36 -0.18 16.29 9.38
C TRP A 36 0.41 15.93 10.72
N ALA A 37 -0.32 16.22 11.80
CA ALA A 37 -0.02 15.70 13.13
C ALA A 37 -1.09 14.67 13.54
N VAL A 38 -0.66 13.58 14.18
CA VAL A 38 -1.55 12.56 14.74
C VAL A 38 -2.12 13.07 16.05
N ILE A 39 -3.41 13.43 16.06
CA ILE A 39 -4.05 14.02 17.25
C ILE A 39 -4.82 13.00 18.09
N ALA A 40 -5.16 11.85 17.51
CA ALA A 40 -5.78 10.72 18.20
C ALA A 40 -5.56 9.42 17.44
N GLU A 41 -5.53 8.31 18.17
CA GLU A 41 -5.55 6.95 17.66
C GLU A 41 -6.60 6.15 18.41
N ASP A 42 -7.38 5.37 17.69
CA ASP A 42 -8.23 4.32 18.23
C ASP A 42 -7.92 2.97 17.56
N GLU A 43 -8.67 1.92 17.90
CA GLU A 43 -8.42 0.57 17.38
C GLU A 43 -8.55 0.47 15.86
N VAL A 44 -9.30 1.37 15.22
CA VAL A 44 -9.66 1.28 13.79
C VAL A 44 -8.84 2.26 12.95
N GLU A 45 -8.55 3.45 13.47
CA GLU A 45 -7.98 4.55 12.70
C GLU A 45 -7.18 5.57 13.53
N ARG A 46 -6.42 6.38 12.80
CA ARG A 46 -5.78 7.59 13.28
C ARG A 46 -6.49 8.82 12.75
N ARG A 47 -6.65 9.81 13.62
CA ARG A 47 -7.18 11.14 13.29
C ARG A 47 -6.04 12.13 13.19
N LEU A 48 -6.02 12.84 12.09
CA LEU A 48 -4.95 13.74 11.72
C LEU A 48 -5.48 15.17 11.62
N MET A 49 -4.68 16.13 12.08
CA MET A 49 -4.94 17.55 11.90
C MET A 49 -3.80 18.20 11.10
N LYS A 50 -4.17 19.06 10.15
CA LYS A 50 -3.23 19.64 9.19
C LYS A 50 -2.25 20.59 9.87
N VAL A 51 -0.98 20.45 9.52
CA VAL A 51 0.12 21.31 10.00
C VAL A 51 0.42 22.36 8.94
N ARG A 52 0.57 23.61 9.39
CA ARG A 52 0.98 24.73 8.54
C ARG A 52 2.50 24.76 8.42
N LEU A 53 2.99 25.49 7.41
CA LEU A 53 4.43 25.70 7.20
C LEU A 53 5.15 26.37 8.39
N ASP A 54 4.43 27.13 9.23
CA ASP A 54 4.98 27.74 10.44
C ASP A 54 5.00 26.80 11.67
N GLY A 55 4.66 25.51 11.50
CA GLY A 55 4.73 24.51 12.57
C GLY A 55 3.54 24.51 13.55
N TYR A 56 2.50 25.31 13.27
CA TYR A 56 1.27 25.35 14.05
C TYR A 56 0.14 24.58 13.36
N PHE A 57 -0.88 24.21 14.13
CA PHE A 57 -2.09 23.64 13.55
C PHE A 57 -2.79 24.65 12.62
N ALA A 58 -3.39 24.13 11.55
CA ALA A 58 -4.31 24.89 10.73
C ALA A 58 -5.60 25.22 11.52
N ASP A 59 -6.44 26.09 10.95
CA ASP A 59 -7.77 26.38 11.52
C ASP A 59 -8.58 25.08 11.70
N ASP A 60 -9.43 25.03 12.73
CA ASP A 60 -10.35 23.93 12.98
C ASP A 60 -11.51 23.92 11.96
N LYS A 61 -11.19 23.57 10.72
CA LYS A 61 -12.12 23.41 9.60
C LYS A 61 -12.05 21.98 9.12
N TYR A 62 -13.17 21.43 8.66
CA TYR A 62 -13.26 20.04 8.17
C TYR A 62 -12.18 19.65 7.14
N ASN A 63 -11.77 20.57 6.27
CA ASN A 63 -10.72 20.30 5.27
C ASN A 63 -9.31 20.11 5.88
N ASN A 64 -9.12 20.52 7.12
CA ASN A 64 -7.88 20.38 7.89
C ASN A 64 -7.90 19.15 8.81
N HIS A 65 -8.90 18.27 8.64
CA HIS A 65 -8.99 16.98 9.31
C HIS A 65 -8.95 15.84 8.29
N GLN A 66 -8.24 14.78 8.63
CA GLN A 66 -8.16 13.56 7.86
C GLN A 66 -8.22 12.34 8.78
N ARG A 67 -8.93 11.29 8.35
CA ARG A 67 -8.98 10.00 9.03
C ARG A 67 -8.26 8.98 8.15
N ILE A 68 -7.38 8.18 8.73
CA ILE A 68 -6.64 7.12 8.05
C ILE A 68 -6.81 5.84 8.85
N SER A 69 -7.30 4.77 8.22
CA SER A 69 -7.41 3.47 8.90
C SER A 69 -6.05 2.93 9.32
N ASN A 70 -5.99 2.21 10.43
CA ASN A 70 -4.75 1.64 10.96
C ASN A 70 -4.08 0.68 9.96
N ARG A 71 -4.88 0.01 9.12
CA ARG A 71 -4.37 -0.79 8.00
C ARG A 71 -3.57 0.06 7.01
N ILE A 72 -4.13 1.16 6.50
CA ILE A 72 -3.45 2.02 5.53
C ILE A 72 -2.27 2.74 6.20
N TRP A 73 -2.43 3.16 7.46
CA TRP A 73 -1.35 3.76 8.24
C TRP A 73 -0.13 2.83 8.36
N GLY A 74 -0.35 1.58 8.75
CA GLY A 74 0.72 0.59 8.86
C GLY A 74 1.46 0.39 7.52
N GLN A 75 0.73 0.47 6.41
CA GLN A 75 1.30 0.34 5.06
C GLN A 75 2.10 1.57 4.60
N MET A 76 1.68 2.78 5.00
CA MET A 76 2.38 4.02 4.63
C MET A 76 3.58 4.30 5.53
N PHE A 77 3.41 4.16 6.84
CA PHE A 77 4.35 4.66 7.85
C PHE A 77 4.85 3.55 8.80
N GLY A 78 4.05 2.51 9.04
CA GLY A 78 4.37 1.44 9.99
C GLY A 78 5.27 0.32 9.46
N GLY A 79 5.80 0.44 8.24
CA GLY A 79 6.69 -0.57 7.64
C GLY A 79 5.98 -1.87 7.23
N VAL A 80 4.64 -1.91 7.27
CA VAL A 80 3.87 -3.09 6.81
C VAL A 80 3.98 -3.17 5.29
N ARG A 81 4.68 -4.20 4.81
CA ARG A 81 4.79 -4.46 3.37
C ARG A 81 3.40 -4.70 2.78
N CYS A 82 3.08 -4.06 1.66
CA CYS A 82 1.82 -4.27 0.96
C CYS A 82 2.00 -4.34 -0.55
N ALA A 83 1.14 -5.12 -1.20
CA ALA A 83 1.18 -5.32 -2.64
C ALA A 83 1.01 -4.01 -3.40
N LYS A 84 0.08 -3.13 -3.00
CA LYS A 84 -0.15 -1.84 -3.68
C LYS A 84 1.11 -1.00 -3.79
N PHE A 85 1.87 -0.89 -2.70
CA PHE A 85 3.11 -0.10 -2.67
C PHE A 85 4.27 -0.81 -3.38
N GLU A 86 4.43 -2.12 -3.20
CA GLU A 86 5.47 -2.86 -3.94
C GLU A 86 5.20 -2.88 -5.44
N PHE A 87 3.93 -2.99 -5.82
CA PHE A 87 3.48 -2.95 -7.21
C PHE A 87 3.66 -1.56 -7.82
N SER A 88 3.42 -0.47 -7.08
CA SER A 88 3.57 0.90 -7.60
C SER A 88 5.01 1.21 -8.03
N LYS A 89 6.01 0.66 -7.33
CA LYS A 89 7.45 0.80 -7.65
C LYS A 89 7.87 0.13 -8.96
N LEU A 90 7.06 -0.77 -9.51
CA LEU A 90 7.38 -1.50 -10.73
C LEU A 90 7.19 -0.64 -11.97
N CYS A 91 8.02 -0.87 -12.99
CA CYS A 91 7.80 -0.25 -14.31
C CYS A 91 6.51 -0.79 -14.96
N THR A 92 5.90 0.02 -15.84
CA THR A 92 4.63 -0.32 -16.52
C THR A 92 4.66 -1.69 -17.19
N ARG A 93 5.77 -2.04 -17.85
CA ARG A 93 5.95 -3.36 -18.48
C ARG A 93 5.80 -4.50 -17.47
N LYS A 94 6.41 -4.37 -16.29
CA LYS A 94 6.37 -5.41 -15.26
C LYS A 94 5.00 -5.48 -14.60
N LYS A 95 4.34 -4.34 -14.36
CA LYS A 95 2.94 -4.28 -13.89
C LYS A 95 2.01 -5.05 -14.82
N ASN A 96 2.04 -4.72 -16.11
CA ASN A 96 1.22 -5.37 -17.13
C ASN A 96 1.51 -6.87 -17.22
N TRP A 97 2.78 -7.27 -17.11
CA TRP A 97 3.17 -8.68 -17.13
C TRP A 97 2.62 -9.46 -15.92
N ILE A 98 2.64 -8.89 -14.72
CA ILE A 98 2.06 -9.52 -13.52
C ILE A 98 0.54 -9.66 -13.68
N LEU A 99 -0.15 -8.62 -14.16
CA LEU A 99 -1.59 -8.68 -14.39
C LEU A 99 -1.96 -9.75 -15.43
N ALA A 100 -1.22 -9.82 -16.54
CA ALA A 100 -1.40 -10.87 -17.54
C ALA A 100 -1.14 -12.27 -16.96
N LEU A 101 -0.14 -12.42 -16.08
CA LEU A 101 0.13 -13.70 -15.43
C LEU A 101 -1.03 -14.14 -14.51
N ILE A 102 -1.60 -13.22 -13.74
CA ILE A 102 -2.74 -13.52 -12.86
C ILE A 102 -3.97 -13.92 -13.69
N ASP A 103 -4.25 -13.20 -14.79
CA ASP A 103 -5.33 -13.55 -15.73
C ASP A 103 -5.14 -14.97 -16.31
N GLU A 104 -3.90 -15.35 -16.66
CA GLU A 104 -3.60 -16.71 -17.12
C GLU A 104 -3.75 -17.76 -16.02
N PHE A 105 -3.40 -17.44 -14.76
CA PHE A 105 -3.63 -18.34 -13.64
C PHE A 105 -5.12 -18.60 -13.39
N GLU A 106 -5.98 -17.58 -13.52
CA GLU A 106 -7.43 -17.71 -13.33
C GLU A 106 -8.09 -18.61 -14.39
N LYS A 107 -7.51 -18.69 -15.60
CA LYS A 107 -7.98 -19.59 -16.68
C LYS A 107 -7.65 -21.05 -16.43
N ILE A 108 -6.73 -21.36 -15.51
CA ILE A 108 -6.28 -22.72 -15.21
C ILE A 108 -7.02 -23.22 -13.95
N PRO A 109 -7.90 -24.24 -14.05
CA PRO A 109 -8.75 -24.66 -12.92
C PRO A 109 -7.98 -24.98 -11.63
N GLU A 110 -6.88 -25.73 -11.73
CA GLU A 110 -6.02 -26.11 -10.60
C GLU A 110 -5.42 -24.89 -9.89
N LEU A 111 -5.01 -23.87 -10.65
CA LEU A 111 -4.45 -22.65 -10.10
C LEU A 111 -5.54 -21.72 -9.58
N ALA A 112 -6.66 -21.58 -10.28
CA ALA A 112 -7.79 -20.77 -9.85
C ALA A 112 -8.33 -21.20 -8.48
N VAL A 113 -8.39 -22.51 -8.21
CA VAL A 113 -8.74 -23.03 -6.87
C VAL A 113 -7.71 -22.59 -5.82
N SER A 114 -6.42 -22.69 -6.13
CA SER A 114 -5.37 -22.28 -5.21
C SER A 114 -5.30 -20.77 -5.00
N LEU A 115 -5.51 -19.96 -6.04
CA LEU A 115 -5.57 -18.50 -5.93
C LEU A 115 -6.68 -18.04 -4.99
N ARG A 116 -7.84 -18.72 -4.97
CA ARG A 116 -8.94 -18.42 -4.03
C ARG A 116 -8.56 -18.63 -2.56
N LYS A 117 -7.48 -19.36 -2.26
CA LYS A 117 -6.97 -19.54 -0.89
C LYS A 117 -6.09 -18.39 -0.43
N PHE A 118 -5.66 -17.52 -1.34
CA PHE A 118 -4.78 -16.38 -1.07
C PHE A 118 -5.50 -15.06 -1.32
N SER A 119 -5.10 -14.00 -0.61
CA SER A 119 -5.52 -12.67 -1.03
C SER A 119 -4.79 -12.27 -2.31
N LEU A 120 -5.39 -11.37 -3.10
CA LEU A 120 -4.72 -10.79 -4.28
C LEU A 120 -3.40 -10.12 -3.89
N ASP A 121 -3.35 -9.49 -2.70
CA ASP A 121 -2.13 -8.86 -2.19
C ASP A 121 -1.02 -9.91 -2.02
N ASP A 122 -1.32 -11.06 -1.42
CA ASP A 122 -0.33 -12.15 -1.21
C ASP A 122 0.17 -12.72 -2.54
N ILE A 123 -0.74 -12.92 -3.51
CA ILE A 123 -0.38 -13.41 -4.85
C ILE A 123 0.60 -12.45 -5.53
N VAL A 124 0.28 -11.15 -5.53
CA VAL A 124 1.14 -10.13 -6.15
C VAL A 124 2.50 -10.08 -5.47
N LEU A 125 2.54 -10.06 -4.13
CA LEU A 125 3.79 -10.05 -3.38
C LEU A 125 4.64 -11.30 -3.67
N GLN A 126 4.02 -12.47 -3.72
CA GLN A 126 4.71 -13.71 -4.06
C GLN A 126 5.29 -13.67 -5.48
N ILE A 127 4.54 -13.16 -6.48
CA ILE A 127 5.05 -13.00 -7.85
C ILE A 127 6.23 -12.03 -7.90
N ILE A 128 6.18 -10.94 -7.13
CA ILE A 128 7.27 -9.98 -7.02
C ILE A 128 8.52 -10.68 -6.44
N ASP A 129 8.37 -11.45 -5.36
CA ASP A 129 9.47 -12.17 -4.72
C ASP A 129 10.06 -13.27 -5.60
N ASP A 130 9.21 -14.05 -6.25
CA ASP A 130 9.63 -15.13 -7.16
C ASP A 130 10.39 -14.58 -8.37
N THR A 131 10.11 -13.35 -8.79
CA THR A 131 10.77 -12.72 -9.95
C THR A 131 11.88 -11.73 -9.58
N ASN A 132 12.21 -11.62 -8.29
CA ASN A 132 13.33 -10.82 -7.82
C ASN A 132 14.66 -11.48 -8.20
N SER A 133 15.50 -10.78 -8.97
CA SER A 133 16.81 -11.29 -9.38
C SER A 133 17.80 -11.44 -8.22
N LYS A 134 17.55 -10.80 -7.08
CA LYS A 134 18.38 -10.88 -5.87
C LYS A 134 18.05 -12.09 -4.99
N ARG A 135 17.04 -12.89 -5.34
CA ARG A 135 16.71 -14.12 -4.62
C ARG A 135 17.92 -15.08 -4.67
N PRO A 136 18.23 -15.86 -3.61
CA PRO A 136 19.44 -16.70 -3.58
C PRO A 136 19.58 -17.69 -4.75
N GLN A 137 18.46 -18.21 -5.25
CA GLN A 137 18.42 -19.12 -6.41
C GLN A 137 18.17 -18.39 -7.74
N GLY A 138 18.27 -17.06 -7.76
CA GLY A 138 17.80 -16.23 -8.85
C GLY A 138 16.27 -16.25 -9.01
N LYS A 139 15.82 -15.74 -10.16
CA LYS A 139 14.39 -15.70 -10.50
C LYS A 139 13.85 -17.13 -10.64
N ALA A 140 12.70 -17.40 -10.03
CA ALA A 140 12.00 -18.67 -10.18
C ALA A 140 11.49 -18.89 -11.62
N TYR A 141 11.14 -17.82 -12.31
CA TYR A 141 10.67 -17.84 -13.69
C TYR A 141 10.87 -16.48 -14.38
N SER A 142 10.86 -16.49 -15.72
CA SER A 142 11.06 -15.30 -16.56
C SER A 142 10.00 -15.14 -17.65
N SER A 143 9.10 -16.11 -17.82
CA SER A 143 8.01 -16.12 -18.80
C SER A 143 6.70 -16.58 -18.17
N ILE A 144 5.56 -16.29 -18.80
CA ILE A 144 4.24 -16.75 -18.34
C ILE A 144 4.19 -18.28 -18.29
N ALA A 145 4.68 -18.95 -19.34
CA ALA A 145 4.70 -20.41 -19.40
C ALA A 145 5.52 -21.04 -18.26
N SER A 146 6.73 -20.52 -17.98
CA SER A 146 7.56 -21.02 -16.87
C SER A 146 6.95 -20.71 -15.51
N ALA A 147 6.26 -19.57 -15.37
CA ALA A 147 5.55 -19.21 -14.16
C ALA A 147 4.37 -20.14 -13.88
N ILE A 148 3.57 -20.49 -14.90
CA ILE A 148 2.47 -21.46 -14.79
C ILE A 148 3.01 -22.82 -14.32
N THR A 149 4.07 -23.34 -14.95
CA THR A 149 4.68 -24.62 -14.53
C THR A 149 5.14 -24.57 -13.08
N TYR A 150 5.83 -23.50 -12.68
CA TYR A 150 6.31 -23.31 -11.31
C TYR A 150 5.15 -23.24 -10.30
N TRP A 151 4.12 -22.45 -10.59
CA TRP A 151 2.96 -22.29 -9.71
C TRP A 151 2.11 -23.55 -9.62
N LYS A 152 1.95 -24.31 -10.71
CA LYS A 152 1.28 -25.62 -10.68
C LYS A 152 2.02 -26.61 -9.80
N TYR A 153 3.35 -26.66 -9.92
CA TYR A 153 4.16 -27.52 -9.07
C TYR A 153 4.06 -27.14 -7.58
N LYS A 154 4.11 -25.83 -7.28
CA LYS A 154 4.17 -25.31 -5.91
C LYS A 154 2.81 -25.26 -5.21
N TYR A 155 1.75 -24.91 -5.95
CA TYR A 155 0.43 -24.61 -5.40
C TYR A 155 -0.70 -25.37 -6.09
N GLY A 156 -0.46 -26.02 -7.23
CA GLY A 156 -1.48 -26.84 -7.89
C GLY A 156 -1.91 -27.97 -6.95
N ASP A 157 -3.20 -28.27 -6.97
CA ASP A 157 -3.78 -29.36 -6.18
C ASP A 157 -3.34 -30.71 -6.77
N ASN A 158 -2.11 -31.11 -6.46
CA ASN A 158 -1.46 -32.30 -7.01
C ASN A 158 -1.90 -33.60 -6.30
N GLY A 159 -3.13 -33.65 -5.78
CA GLY A 159 -3.69 -34.83 -5.12
C GLY A 159 -2.80 -35.44 -4.04
N ARG A 160 -2.09 -34.61 -3.28
CA ARG A 160 -1.29 -35.02 -2.12
C ARG A 160 -2.08 -34.84 -0.83
#